data_AF-A0A2G5TQW5-F1
#
_entry.id   AF-A0A2G5TQW5-F1
#
_cell.length_a   1.000
_cell.length_b   1.000
_cell.length_c   1.000
_cell.angle_alpha   90.00
_cell.angle_beta   90.00
_cell.angle_gamma   90.00
#
_symmetry.space_group_name_H-M   'P 1'
#
loop_
_entity.id
_entity.type
_entity.pdbx_description
1 polymer ?
#
loop_
_entity_poly.entity_id
_entity_poly.type
_entity_poly.pdbx_seq_one_letter_code
_entity_poly.pdbx_strand_id
1 'polypeptide(L)'
;MDDTVNTAVIKEEVIEEEYNFTLKNDGFVEVKQEEKEIKMKPSETDEPDDEFFEAVNLKKVSITGTTKLKCGICQKMMPKSRLKMFKSEENKTVLAEIFKIERLIDPKRIFVCVSHVQTIIDDYDGKLKFAITPFEQLLRSFIKNSKKSMKDRTLRRTNCEIGLLLKQKLRTEPIDFFGNNNAVEFLDDIERKPGESASEMEKEMNEAVIKEEVIEEEHEFTFKNGEYVEVKQEEIEEKPEFLLEQEIKMEPIDFSEWNEPDEFLDDFELEAEKDGSKIETVSTEVTKFKCEICQKAMSGHLLKLIKSEDHKTVLAEMFKIERSLETKIFYVCVSHIQTIIDENDGKLKSPSTRYEQLLRTFISKHRKQIKQRKDRKVWRRKCQICHMSRDRSELRRTSSKYTRMVIIIGCILRGTHSVEQAKTCIAISEGVTCYSHRQESIDKIFEYLGIKNILEFSKCSTHAMDNLMNVVKKIDLNFTEYQFIGACRELFLEIQNFPTSL
;
A
#
# COMPACT_ATOMS: atom_id res chain seq x y z
N MET A 1 50.78 -11.09 60.43
CA MET A 1 51.38 -9.75 60.29
C MET A 1 50.41 -8.95 59.44
N ASP A 2 49.16 -8.87 59.87
CA ASP A 2 48.62 -8.00 60.95
C ASP A 2 48.52 -6.58 60.37
N ASP A 3 47.45 -5.82 60.46
CA ASP A 3 46.11 -5.97 61.01
C ASP A 3 45.32 -4.71 60.58
N THR A 4 44.09 -4.56 61.05
CA THR A 4 43.23 -3.34 61.09
C THR A 4 42.49 -2.96 59.80
N VAL A 5 41.21 -3.29 59.65
CA VAL A 5 39.98 -2.83 60.35
C VAL A 5 39.61 -1.39 60.01
N ASN A 6 38.55 -1.22 59.20
CA ASN A 6 37.48 -0.26 59.49
C ASN A 6 36.18 -0.61 58.75
N THR A 7 35.22 -1.02 59.56
CA THR A 7 33.83 -1.33 59.22
C THR A 7 33.01 -0.04 59.33
N ALA A 8 32.30 0.37 58.28
CA ALA A 8 31.29 1.42 58.35
C ALA A 8 29.90 0.80 58.17
N VAL A 9 29.15 0.83 59.26
CA VAL A 9 27.75 0.44 59.42
C VAL A 9 26.88 1.54 58.83
N ILE A 10 26.02 1.22 57.85
CA ILE A 10 24.87 2.07 57.49
C ILE A 10 23.64 1.42 58.12
N LYS A 11 23.04 2.16 59.04
CA LYS A 11 21.81 1.81 59.75
C LYS A 11 20.60 2.01 58.85
N GLU A 12 19.69 1.05 58.92
CA GLU A 12 18.28 1.19 58.57
C GLU A 12 17.63 2.24 59.47
N GLU A 13 16.88 3.16 58.89
CA GLU A 13 15.84 3.92 59.60
C GLU A 13 14.52 3.72 58.86
N VAL A 14 13.65 2.95 59.52
CA VAL A 14 12.25 2.75 59.24
C VAL A 14 11.50 3.97 59.81
N ILE A 15 10.73 4.67 58.98
CA ILE A 15 9.72 5.63 59.44
C ILE A 15 8.37 5.07 59.02
N GLU A 16 7.67 4.48 59.98
CA GLU A 16 6.24 4.23 59.96
C GLU A 16 5.53 5.50 60.43
N GLU A 17 4.67 6.08 59.60
CA GLU A 17 3.65 7.03 60.07
C GLU A 17 2.27 6.39 59.87
N GLU A 18 1.71 5.93 60.99
CA GLU A 18 0.31 5.59 61.15
C GLU A 18 -0.54 6.87 61.14
N TYR A 19 -1.57 6.92 60.29
CA TYR A 19 -2.70 7.84 60.50
C TYR A 19 -4.00 7.06 60.57
N ASN A 20 -4.53 7.00 61.79
CA ASN A 20 -5.88 6.54 62.12
C ASN A 20 -6.92 7.61 61.75
N PHE A 21 -7.95 7.23 60.99
CA PHE A 21 -9.26 7.88 61.05
C PHE A 21 -10.37 6.82 61.02
N THR A 22 -11.22 6.86 62.04
CA THR A 22 -12.46 6.09 62.16
C THR A 22 -13.66 7.02 62.09
N LEU A 23 -14.70 6.60 61.37
CA LEU A 23 -16.15 6.62 61.70
C LEU A 23 -16.93 6.35 60.40
N LYS A 24 -17.54 5.15 60.26
CA LYS A 24 -18.99 4.84 60.40
C LYS A 24 -19.87 5.56 59.35
N ASN A 25 -20.75 4.94 58.57
CA ASN A 25 -21.59 3.75 58.73
C ASN A 25 -22.12 3.29 57.34
N ASP A 26 -22.83 2.15 57.35
CA ASP A 26 -23.66 1.56 56.30
C ASP A 26 -22.86 0.73 55.27
N GLY A 27 -22.86 -0.61 55.27
CA GLY A 27 -23.84 -1.58 55.75
C GLY A 27 -24.25 -2.45 54.56
N PHE A 28 -23.52 -3.53 54.30
CA PHE A 28 -23.98 -4.78 53.67
C PHE A 28 -22.77 -5.74 53.62
N VAL A 29 -22.82 -6.79 54.44
CA VAL A 29 -21.84 -7.89 54.45
C VAL A 29 -22.37 -8.97 53.52
N GLU A 30 -21.68 -9.20 52.40
CA GLU A 30 -21.91 -10.37 51.54
C GLU A 30 -20.85 -11.42 51.90
N VAL A 31 -21.28 -12.48 52.59
CA VAL A 31 -20.45 -13.66 52.90
C VAL A 31 -20.36 -14.51 51.64
N LYS A 32 -19.16 -14.69 51.09
CA LYS A 32 -18.89 -15.75 50.10
C LYS A 32 -17.90 -16.75 50.69
N GLN A 33 -18.40 -17.98 50.76
CA GLN A 33 -17.82 -19.16 51.35
C GLN A 33 -16.87 -19.79 50.31
N GLU A 34 -15.58 -19.91 50.65
CA GLU A 34 -14.61 -20.64 49.85
C GLU A 34 -14.77 -22.15 50.10
N GLU A 35 -15.38 -22.85 49.15
CA GLU A 35 -15.34 -24.31 49.10
C GLU A 35 -14.06 -24.76 48.40
N LYS A 36 -13.12 -25.31 49.19
CA LYS A 36 -12.00 -26.11 48.70
C LYS A 36 -12.51 -27.49 48.31
N GLU A 37 -12.68 -27.74 47.02
CA GLU A 37 -12.90 -29.09 46.51
C GLU A 37 -11.55 -29.75 46.18
N ILE A 38 -11.18 -30.75 46.99
CA ILE A 38 -10.13 -31.72 46.70
C ILE A 38 -10.72 -32.75 45.74
N LYS A 39 -10.15 -32.91 44.54
CA LYS A 39 -10.44 -34.07 43.68
C LYS A 39 -9.17 -34.79 43.24
N MET A 40 -9.22 -36.10 43.44
CA MET A 40 -8.19 -37.11 43.25
C MET A 40 -7.87 -37.35 41.76
N LYS A 41 -6.61 -37.74 41.51
CA LYS A 41 -6.12 -38.32 40.25
C LYS A 41 -6.82 -39.65 39.92
N PRO A 42 -6.92 -39.98 38.62
CA PRO A 42 -6.58 -41.33 38.21
C PRO A 42 -5.60 -41.39 37.02
N SER A 43 -4.65 -42.31 37.18
CA SER A 43 -3.91 -43.19 36.26
C SER A 43 -3.72 -42.86 34.77
N GLU A 44 -2.45 -43.04 34.40
CA GLU A 44 -1.83 -43.24 33.09
C GLU A 44 -2.50 -44.33 32.23
N THR A 45 -2.61 -44.07 30.92
CA THR A 45 -2.41 -45.05 29.83
C THR A 45 -2.10 -44.29 28.53
N ASP A 46 -1.29 -44.93 27.70
CA ASP A 46 -0.45 -44.44 26.62
C ASP A 46 -1.13 -44.12 25.26
N GLU A 47 -0.38 -43.38 24.43
CA GLU A 47 -0.42 -43.20 22.96
C GLU A 47 -1.36 -42.14 22.33
N PRO A 48 -1.03 -41.60 21.13
CA PRO A 48 0.22 -40.95 20.74
C PRO A 48 -0.01 -39.53 20.15
N ASP A 49 1.10 -38.83 19.92
CA ASP A 49 1.22 -37.39 19.65
C ASP A 49 0.55 -36.90 18.35
N ASP A 50 -0.51 -36.09 18.51
CA ASP A 50 -0.92 -35.07 17.54
C ASP A 50 -0.43 -33.70 18.04
N GLU A 51 0.70 -33.24 17.47
CA GLU A 51 1.30 -31.94 17.74
C GLU A 51 0.35 -30.77 17.40
N PHE A 52 -0.04 -30.07 18.46
CA PHE A 52 -0.03 -28.61 18.60
C PHE A 52 -0.68 -27.75 17.49
N PHE A 53 -1.97 -27.46 17.67
CA PHE A 53 -2.56 -26.18 17.24
C PHE A 53 -2.16 -25.08 18.22
N GLU A 54 -1.14 -24.29 17.88
CA GLU A 54 -0.85 -23.05 18.58
C GLU A 54 -1.91 -22.00 18.23
N ALA A 55 -2.81 -21.74 19.18
CA ALA A 55 -3.80 -20.68 19.10
C ALA A 55 -3.11 -19.31 19.18
N VAL A 56 -2.66 -18.79 18.03
CA VAL A 56 -2.23 -17.40 17.92
C VAL A 56 -3.45 -16.50 18.05
N ASN A 57 -3.60 -15.90 19.23
CA ASN A 57 -4.43 -14.72 19.46
C ASN A 57 -3.94 -13.58 18.56
N LEU A 58 -4.50 -13.50 17.34
CA LEU A 58 -4.34 -12.35 16.46
C LEU A 58 -4.98 -11.13 17.12
N LYS A 59 -4.17 -10.37 17.87
CA LYS A 59 -4.39 -8.95 18.11
C LYS A 59 -4.72 -8.32 16.76
N LYS A 60 -5.94 -7.78 16.63
CA LYS A 60 -6.38 -6.97 15.49
C LYS A 60 -5.47 -5.73 15.41
N VAL A 61 -4.33 -5.86 14.74
CA VAL A 61 -3.55 -4.71 14.31
C VAL A 61 -4.32 -4.07 13.17
N SER A 62 -4.92 -2.91 13.44
CA SER A 62 -5.62 -2.09 12.46
C SER A 62 -4.61 -1.50 11.48
N ILE A 63 -4.27 -2.24 10.43
CA ILE A 63 -3.49 -1.70 9.31
C ILE A 63 -4.41 -0.75 8.54
N THR A 64 -4.27 0.56 8.78
CA THR A 64 -5.02 1.65 8.11
C THR A 64 -4.54 1.92 6.68
N GLY A 65 -3.99 0.92 6.00
CA GLY A 65 -3.64 0.97 4.58
C GLY A 65 -4.84 0.61 3.72
N THR A 66 -5.33 1.53 2.88
CA THR A 66 -6.39 1.23 1.91
C THR A 66 -5.84 0.34 0.79
N THR A 67 -5.87 -0.98 0.97
CA THR A 67 -5.49 -1.92 -0.09
C THR A 67 -6.38 -1.71 -1.30
N LYS A 68 -5.79 -1.27 -2.41
CA LYS A 68 -6.46 -1.21 -3.72
C LYS A 68 -6.29 -2.57 -4.40
N LEU A 69 -7.35 -3.08 -5.01
CA LEU A 69 -7.35 -4.32 -5.78
C LEU A 69 -7.74 -4.02 -7.23
N LYS A 70 -7.32 -4.88 -8.17
CA LYS A 70 -7.62 -4.73 -9.59
C LYS A 70 -9.01 -5.30 -9.90
N CYS A 71 -9.84 -4.57 -10.64
CA CYS A 71 -11.07 -5.12 -11.18
C CYS A 71 -10.76 -6.09 -12.33
N GLY A 72 -11.26 -7.32 -12.28
CA GLY A 72 -11.04 -8.34 -13.32
C GLY A 72 -11.66 -8.03 -14.68
N ILE A 73 -12.56 -7.04 -14.77
CA ILE A 73 -13.21 -6.63 -16.02
C ILE A 73 -12.54 -5.37 -16.58
N CYS A 74 -12.57 -4.24 -15.86
CA CYS A 74 -12.00 -2.98 -16.37
C CYS A 74 -10.50 -2.84 -16.11
N GLN A 75 -9.87 -3.77 -15.40
CA GLN A 75 -8.44 -3.73 -15.08
C GLN A 75 -7.99 -2.53 -14.24
N LYS A 76 -8.91 -1.68 -13.76
CA LYS A 76 -8.61 -0.51 -12.93
C LYS A 76 -8.38 -0.91 -11.46
N MET A 77 -7.43 -0.26 -10.80
CA MET A 77 -7.16 -0.41 -9.37
C MET A 77 -8.16 0.41 -8.55
N MET A 78 -8.93 -0.25 -7.68
CA MET A 78 -9.97 0.39 -6.86
C MET A 78 -9.86 -0.02 -5.38
N PRO A 79 -10.30 0.85 -4.43
CA PRO A 79 -10.41 0.45 -3.03
C PRO A 79 -11.27 -0.81 -2.90
N LYS A 80 -10.90 -1.72 -1.98
CA LYS A 80 -11.64 -2.97 -1.72
C LYS A 80 -13.14 -2.74 -1.44
N SER A 81 -13.51 -1.59 -0.88
CA SER A 81 -14.91 -1.21 -0.65
C SER A 81 -15.73 -1.02 -1.92
N ARG A 82 -15.09 -0.75 -3.07
CA ARG A 82 -15.74 -0.56 -4.38
C ARG A 82 -15.75 -1.81 -5.26
N LEU A 83 -15.23 -2.92 -4.75
CA LEU A 83 -15.15 -4.18 -5.47
C LEU A 83 -16.03 -5.22 -4.79
N LYS A 84 -16.66 -6.06 -5.61
CA LYS A 84 -17.37 -7.26 -5.19
C LYS A 84 -16.51 -8.47 -5.55
N MET A 85 -16.24 -9.30 -4.55
CA MET A 85 -15.51 -10.55 -4.74
C MET A 85 -16.49 -11.66 -5.11
N PHE A 86 -16.21 -12.38 -6.18
CA PHE A 86 -16.93 -13.56 -6.63
C PHE A 86 -16.02 -14.79 -6.45
N LYS A 87 -16.52 -15.78 -5.70
CA LYS A 87 -15.81 -17.04 -5.42
C LYS A 87 -16.35 -18.22 -6.23
N SER A 88 -17.68 -18.30 -6.39
CA SER A 88 -18.34 -19.40 -7.13
C SER A 88 -17.99 -19.36 -8.62
N GLU A 89 -17.63 -20.52 -9.18
CA GLU A 89 -17.34 -20.72 -10.61
C GLU A 89 -18.51 -20.29 -11.51
N GLU A 90 -19.76 -20.56 -11.11
CA GLU A 90 -20.95 -20.14 -11.85
C GLU A 90 -20.98 -18.63 -12.11
N ASN A 91 -20.64 -17.84 -11.08
CA ASN A 91 -20.57 -16.38 -11.23
C ASN A 91 -19.41 -15.97 -12.15
N LYS A 92 -18.31 -16.74 -12.18
CA LYS A 92 -17.18 -16.47 -13.07
C LYS A 92 -17.56 -16.76 -14.52
N THR A 93 -18.25 -17.86 -14.78
CA THR A 93 -18.79 -18.21 -16.11
C THR A 93 -19.72 -17.12 -16.62
N VAL A 94 -20.66 -16.64 -15.79
CA VAL A 94 -21.56 -15.53 -16.16
C VAL A 94 -20.77 -14.27 -16.54
N LEU A 95 -19.73 -13.93 -15.76
CA LEU A 95 -18.90 -12.75 -16.03
C LEU A 95 -18.00 -12.94 -17.25
N ALA A 96 -17.47 -14.13 -17.49
CA ALA A 96 -16.66 -14.42 -18.67
C ALA A 96 -17.49 -14.31 -19.95
N GLU A 97 -18.69 -14.88 -19.94
CA GLU A 97 -19.60 -14.92 -21.08
C GLU A 97 -20.10 -13.52 -21.46
N ILE A 98 -20.62 -12.76 -20.48
CA ILE A 98 -21.19 -11.41 -20.74
C ILE A 98 -20.14 -10.44 -21.26
N PHE A 99 -18.91 -10.51 -20.73
CA PHE A 99 -17.85 -9.59 -21.10
C PHE A 99 -16.90 -10.14 -22.18
N LYS A 100 -17.17 -11.36 -22.69
CA LYS A 100 -16.32 -12.08 -23.65
C LYS A 100 -14.85 -12.11 -23.20
N ILE A 101 -14.60 -12.38 -21.91
CA ILE A 101 -13.26 -12.40 -21.32
C ILE A 101 -12.69 -13.82 -21.44
N GLU A 102 -11.75 -14.02 -22.36
CA GLU A 102 -11.13 -15.33 -22.61
C GLU A 102 -10.33 -15.87 -21.40
N ARG A 103 -9.79 -14.98 -20.55
CA ARG A 103 -9.04 -15.37 -19.34
C ARG A 103 -9.24 -14.37 -18.20
N LEU A 104 -9.83 -14.85 -17.10
CA LEU A 104 -9.92 -14.09 -15.85
C LEU A 104 -8.58 -14.22 -15.09
N ILE A 105 -8.06 -13.09 -14.60
CA ILE A 105 -6.67 -12.93 -14.11
C ILE A 105 -6.32 -13.83 -12.92
N ASP A 106 -7.30 -14.27 -12.15
CA ASP A 106 -7.11 -15.18 -11.03
C ASP A 106 -8.24 -16.22 -11.03
N PRO A 107 -7.91 -17.51 -11.23
CA PRO A 107 -8.92 -18.57 -11.27
C PRO A 107 -9.57 -18.80 -9.91
N LYS A 108 -9.00 -18.34 -8.78
CA LYS A 108 -9.56 -18.58 -7.45
C LYS A 108 -10.52 -17.47 -7.01
N ARG A 109 -10.23 -16.20 -7.28
CA ARG A 109 -11.04 -15.06 -6.82
C ARG A 109 -11.06 -13.91 -7.82
N ILE A 110 -12.26 -13.48 -8.21
CA ILE A 110 -12.40 -12.34 -9.12
C ILE A 110 -13.04 -11.18 -8.37
N PHE A 111 -12.39 -10.02 -8.45
CA PHE A 111 -12.92 -8.77 -7.95
C PHE A 111 -13.53 -7.98 -9.11
N VAL A 112 -14.82 -7.68 -9.06
CA VAL A 112 -15.50 -6.86 -10.07
C VAL A 112 -15.96 -5.57 -9.43
N CYS A 113 -15.77 -4.43 -10.10
CA CYS A 113 -16.28 -3.16 -9.58
C CYS A 113 -17.80 -3.18 -9.54
N VAL A 114 -18.36 -2.57 -8.50
CA VAL A 114 -19.80 -2.57 -8.26
C VAL A 114 -20.58 -1.95 -9.44
N SER A 115 -19.97 -1.01 -10.17
CA SER A 115 -20.58 -0.45 -11.38
C SER A 115 -20.83 -1.49 -12.47
N HIS A 116 -19.91 -2.44 -12.73
CA HIS A 116 -20.15 -3.47 -13.74
C HIS A 116 -21.22 -4.47 -13.30
N VAL A 117 -21.19 -4.87 -12.02
CA VAL A 117 -22.25 -5.73 -11.47
C VAL A 117 -23.61 -5.06 -11.62
N GLN A 118 -23.68 -3.76 -11.35
CA GLN A 118 -24.90 -2.98 -11.54
C GLN A 118 -25.32 -2.90 -13.01
N THR A 119 -24.38 -2.70 -13.95
CA THR A 119 -24.67 -2.72 -15.39
C THR A 119 -25.31 -4.04 -15.83
N ILE A 120 -24.79 -5.19 -15.39
CA ILE A 120 -25.39 -6.50 -15.67
C ILE A 120 -26.81 -6.56 -15.11
N ILE A 121 -27.03 -6.09 -13.89
CA ILE A 121 -28.37 -6.10 -13.31
C ILE A 121 -29.29 -5.19 -14.11
N ASP A 122 -28.90 -3.95 -14.39
CA ASP A 122 -29.74 -2.99 -15.10
C ASP A 122 -30.08 -3.45 -16.53
N ASP A 123 -29.15 -4.12 -17.21
CA ASP A 123 -29.32 -4.52 -18.60
C ASP A 123 -30.12 -5.82 -18.76
N TYR A 124 -30.13 -6.72 -17.78
CA TYR A 124 -30.75 -8.05 -17.89
C TYR A 124 -31.90 -8.29 -16.92
N ASP A 125 -31.99 -7.52 -15.83
CA ASP A 125 -33.11 -7.63 -14.89
C ASP A 125 -34.43 -7.24 -15.57
N GLY A 126 -35.42 -8.10 -15.45
CA GLY A 126 -36.72 -7.93 -16.12
C GLY A 126 -36.75 -8.37 -17.59
N LYS A 127 -35.60 -8.58 -18.26
CA LYS A 127 -35.55 -9.18 -19.60
C LYS A 127 -35.62 -10.70 -19.57
N LEU A 128 -35.14 -11.32 -18.49
CA LEU A 128 -35.16 -12.77 -18.29
C LEU A 128 -36.50 -13.28 -17.74
N LYS A 129 -37.58 -13.13 -18.52
CA LYS A 129 -38.93 -13.56 -18.10
C LYS A 129 -39.07 -15.08 -18.04
N PHE A 130 -38.47 -15.78 -19.00
CA PHE A 130 -38.39 -17.25 -19.05
C PHE A 130 -36.93 -17.61 -19.25
N ALA A 131 -36.33 -18.36 -18.31
CA ALA A 131 -34.97 -18.84 -18.45
C ALA A 131 -35.02 -20.17 -19.21
N ILE A 132 -34.87 -20.08 -20.52
CA ILE A 132 -34.98 -21.20 -21.46
C ILE A 132 -33.63 -21.92 -21.54
N THR A 133 -32.51 -21.20 -21.42
CA THR A 133 -31.17 -21.79 -21.50
C THR A 133 -30.53 -22.01 -20.11
N PRO A 134 -29.60 -22.98 -19.97
CA PRO A 134 -28.82 -23.14 -18.74
C PRO A 134 -28.08 -21.87 -18.33
N PHE A 135 -27.57 -21.12 -19.30
CA PHE A 135 -26.90 -19.84 -19.05
C PHE A 135 -27.85 -18.78 -18.49
N GLU A 136 -29.07 -18.66 -19.01
CA GLU A 136 -30.08 -17.73 -18.48
C GLU A 136 -30.45 -18.05 -17.03
N GLN A 137 -30.47 -19.32 -16.64
CA GLN A 137 -30.69 -19.74 -15.25
C GLN A 137 -29.54 -19.28 -14.35
N LEU A 138 -28.29 -19.45 -14.80
CA LEU A 138 -27.10 -18.97 -14.10
C LEU A 138 -27.10 -17.43 -13.96
N LEU A 139 -27.41 -16.72 -15.05
CA LEU A 139 -27.49 -15.25 -15.05
C LEU A 139 -28.60 -14.75 -14.12
N ARG A 140 -29.77 -15.40 -14.11
CA ARG A 140 -30.86 -15.06 -13.18
C ARG A 140 -30.46 -15.28 -11.72
N SER A 141 -29.77 -16.38 -11.43
CA SER A 141 -29.20 -16.65 -10.10
C SER A 141 -28.17 -15.58 -9.70
N PHE A 142 -27.25 -15.23 -10.61
CA PHE A 142 -26.26 -14.18 -10.43
C PHE A 142 -26.91 -12.83 -10.09
N ILE A 143 -27.94 -12.41 -10.85
CA ILE A 143 -28.67 -11.15 -10.63
C ILE A 143 -29.37 -11.16 -9.27
N LYS A 144 -30.08 -12.24 -8.93
CA LYS A 144 -30.79 -12.37 -7.64
C LYS A 144 -29.83 -12.26 -6.45
N ASN A 145 -28.71 -12.97 -6.50
CA ASN A 145 -27.69 -12.98 -5.45
C ASN A 145 -26.98 -11.62 -5.34
N SER A 146 -26.66 -11.00 -6.47
CA SER A 146 -26.00 -9.68 -6.51
C SER A 146 -26.91 -8.58 -5.99
N LYS A 147 -28.20 -8.57 -6.36
CA LYS A 147 -29.20 -7.64 -5.81
C LYS A 147 -29.32 -7.75 -4.30
N LYS A 148 -29.44 -8.97 -3.77
CA LYS A 148 -29.52 -9.19 -2.31
C LYS A 148 -28.30 -8.58 -1.62
N SER A 149 -27.10 -8.87 -2.13
CA SER A 149 -25.88 -8.34 -1.54
C SER A 149 -25.69 -6.83 -1.69
N MET A 150 -26.30 -6.19 -2.68
CA MET A 150 -26.16 -4.75 -2.88
C MET A 150 -27.21 -3.94 -2.11
N LYS A 151 -28.35 -4.52 -1.73
CA LYS A 151 -29.32 -3.86 -0.84
C LYS A 151 -28.70 -3.51 0.52
N ASP A 152 -27.80 -4.35 1.02
CA ASP A 152 -27.12 -4.13 2.31
C ASP A 152 -25.98 -3.09 2.25
N ARG A 153 -25.70 -2.53 1.07
CA ARG A 153 -24.65 -1.53 0.88
C ARG A 153 -25.23 -0.31 0.19
N THR A 154 -25.37 0.78 0.94
CA THR A 154 -25.58 2.14 0.43
C THR A 154 -24.31 2.61 -0.31
N LEU A 155 -23.95 1.93 -1.39
CA LEU A 155 -22.74 2.20 -2.14
C LEU A 155 -23.05 3.21 -3.24
N ARG A 156 -22.44 4.39 -3.16
CA ARG A 156 -22.53 5.43 -4.20
C ARG A 156 -22.11 4.85 -5.56
N ARG A 157 -22.92 5.10 -6.58
CA ARG A 157 -22.63 4.78 -7.99
C ARG A 157 -21.45 5.63 -8.45
N THR A 158 -20.22 5.14 -8.27
CA THR A 158 -19.09 5.71 -9.01
C THR A 158 -18.96 4.96 -10.31
N ASN A 159 -19.33 5.62 -11.41
CA ASN A 159 -19.28 5.04 -12.74
C ASN A 159 -17.83 4.65 -13.08
N CYS A 160 -17.62 3.38 -13.42
CA CYS A 160 -16.43 3.00 -14.15
C CYS A 160 -16.65 3.40 -15.61
N GLU A 161 -15.78 4.23 -16.19
CA GLU A 161 -15.84 4.63 -17.61
C GLU A 161 -16.02 3.44 -18.57
N ILE A 162 -15.41 2.29 -18.24
CA ILE A 162 -15.52 1.06 -19.04
C ILE A 162 -16.94 0.46 -18.99
N GLY A 163 -17.64 0.60 -17.86
CA GLY A 163 -19.04 0.19 -17.76
C GLY A 163 -19.98 0.99 -18.67
N LEU A 164 -19.64 2.25 -18.97
CA LEU A 164 -20.40 3.07 -19.92
C LEU A 164 -20.13 2.67 -21.37
N LEU A 165 -18.88 2.31 -21.71
CA LEU A 165 -18.53 1.79 -23.03
C LEU A 165 -19.16 0.41 -23.30
N LEU A 166 -19.19 -0.46 -22.30
CA LEU A 166 -19.89 -1.75 -22.38
C LEU A 166 -21.40 -1.58 -22.57
N LYS A 167 -22.01 -0.58 -21.92
CA LYS A 167 -23.43 -0.26 -22.11
C LYS A 167 -23.75 0.17 -23.55
N GLN A 168 -22.80 0.80 -24.26
CA GLN A 168 -22.97 1.12 -25.69
C GLN A 168 -22.83 -0.13 -26.55
N LYS A 169 -21.84 -0.98 -26.29
CA LYS A 169 -21.57 -2.20 -27.08
C LYS A 169 -22.64 -3.30 -26.91
N LEU A 170 -23.13 -3.52 -25.69
CA LEU A 170 -24.20 -4.50 -25.40
C LEU A 170 -25.58 -4.07 -25.95
N ARG A 171 -25.78 -2.79 -26.27
CA ARG A 171 -27.03 -2.30 -26.88
C ARG A 171 -27.06 -2.44 -28.39
N THR A 172 -25.90 -2.54 -29.05
CA THR A 172 -25.79 -2.57 -30.51
C THR A 172 -25.67 -3.99 -31.08
N GLU A 173 -25.25 -4.97 -30.28
CA GLU A 173 -25.22 -6.39 -30.67
C GLU A 173 -26.34 -7.13 -29.91
N PRO A 174 -27.43 -7.59 -30.57
CA PRO A 174 -28.29 -8.58 -29.95
C PRO A 174 -27.44 -9.81 -29.63
N ILE A 175 -27.49 -10.28 -28.38
CA ILE A 175 -26.89 -11.57 -28.03
C ILE A 175 -27.77 -12.62 -28.69
N ASP A 176 -27.31 -13.15 -29.81
CA ASP A 176 -28.03 -14.15 -30.57
C ASP A 176 -27.84 -15.52 -29.88
N PHE A 177 -28.81 -15.89 -29.05
CA PHE A 177 -28.79 -17.15 -28.30
C PHE A 177 -29.13 -18.38 -29.15
N PHE A 178 -29.50 -18.20 -30.43
CA PHE A 178 -30.03 -19.28 -31.28
C PHE A 178 -29.05 -19.80 -32.35
N GLY A 179 -27.81 -19.30 -32.39
CA GLY A 179 -26.84 -19.64 -33.43
C GLY A 179 -25.76 -20.64 -33.01
N ASN A 180 -26.11 -21.86 -32.56
CA ASN A 180 -25.20 -23.02 -32.61
C ASN A 180 -25.93 -24.33 -32.29
N ASN A 181 -26.70 -24.84 -33.26
CA ASN A 181 -27.14 -26.23 -33.29
C ASN A 181 -26.23 -27.02 -34.24
N ASN A 182 -25.04 -27.41 -33.78
CA ASN A 182 -24.24 -28.47 -34.40
C ASN A 182 -23.80 -29.42 -33.29
N ALA A 183 -24.73 -30.28 -32.87
CA ALA A 183 -24.44 -31.43 -32.01
C ALA A 183 -25.60 -32.44 -32.08
N VAL A 184 -25.84 -33.03 -33.26
CA VAL A 184 -26.52 -34.33 -33.37
C VAL A 184 -25.95 -35.05 -34.60
N GLU A 185 -24.88 -35.82 -34.40
CA GLU A 185 -24.58 -37.07 -35.11
C GLU A 185 -23.33 -37.67 -34.46
N PHE A 186 -23.27 -38.99 -34.38
CA PHE A 186 -22.27 -39.83 -33.70
C PHE A 186 -22.48 -40.10 -32.22
N LEU A 187 -23.48 -40.94 -31.92
CA LEU A 187 -23.28 -42.11 -31.08
C LEU A 187 -24.32 -43.16 -31.46
N ASP A 188 -23.92 -44.14 -32.25
CA ASP A 188 -24.38 -45.53 -32.15
C ASP A 188 -23.30 -46.44 -32.77
N ASP A 189 -23.14 -47.60 -32.13
CA ASP A 189 -22.29 -48.74 -32.49
C ASP A 189 -20.77 -48.64 -32.21
N ILE A 190 -20.36 -49.27 -31.10
CA ILE A 190 -19.55 -50.51 -31.12
C ILE A 190 -19.44 -51.05 -29.68
N GLU A 191 -20.10 -52.19 -29.46
CA GLU A 191 -19.74 -53.14 -28.42
C GLU A 191 -18.35 -53.73 -28.67
N ARG A 192 -17.45 -53.73 -27.68
CA ARG A 192 -16.48 -54.83 -27.53
C ARG A 192 -15.98 -54.96 -26.08
N LYS A 193 -15.99 -56.23 -25.64
CA LYS A 193 -15.74 -56.77 -24.30
C LYS A 193 -14.30 -56.54 -23.77
N PRO A 194 -14.09 -56.67 -22.44
CA PRO A 194 -12.78 -56.57 -21.80
C PRO A 194 -11.99 -57.88 -21.87
N GLY A 195 -10.66 -57.78 -21.92
CA GLY A 195 -9.73 -58.91 -21.89
C GLY A 195 -8.36 -58.50 -21.33
N GLU A 196 -7.86 -59.35 -20.44
CA GLU A 196 -6.73 -59.21 -19.51
C GLU A 196 -5.32 -59.27 -20.14
N SER A 197 -4.34 -59.14 -19.23
CA SER A 197 -2.88 -59.47 -19.24
C SER A 197 -1.97 -58.24 -19.40
N ALA A 198 -1.15 -57.83 -18.42
CA ALA A 198 -0.13 -58.51 -17.61
C ALA A 198 1.05 -59.03 -18.46
N SER A 199 2.17 -58.29 -18.45
CA SER A 199 3.54 -58.81 -18.21
C SER A 199 4.61 -57.75 -18.53
N GLU A 200 5.54 -57.64 -17.57
CA GLU A 200 6.99 -57.58 -17.74
C GLU A 200 7.63 -56.59 -18.72
N MET A 201 8.38 -55.63 -18.15
CA MET A 201 9.74 -55.37 -18.61
C MET A 201 10.55 -54.64 -17.52
N GLU A 202 11.20 -55.43 -16.67
CA GLU A 202 12.47 -55.05 -16.04
C GLU A 202 13.60 -55.45 -16.99
N LYS A 203 14.56 -54.55 -17.25
CA LYS A 203 15.99 -54.74 -16.92
C LYS A 203 16.89 -53.72 -17.62
N GLU A 204 17.82 -53.23 -16.79
CA GLU A 204 19.22 -52.90 -17.08
C GLU A 204 19.56 -51.85 -18.14
N MET A 205 20.24 -50.78 -17.69
CA MET A 205 21.60 -50.47 -18.15
C MET A 205 22.31 -49.46 -17.22
N ASN A 206 23.22 -50.02 -16.42
CA ASN A 206 24.60 -49.59 -16.16
C ASN A 206 24.91 -48.17 -15.65
N GLU A 207 25.10 -48.14 -14.33
CA GLU A 207 26.18 -47.53 -13.56
C GLU A 207 27.40 -47.04 -14.39
N ALA A 208 27.50 -45.72 -14.59
CA ALA A 208 28.68 -45.06 -15.13
C ALA A 208 29.56 -44.56 -13.97
N VAL A 209 30.67 -45.26 -13.77
CA VAL A 209 31.80 -44.88 -12.93
C VAL A 209 32.44 -43.60 -13.48
N ILE A 210 32.28 -42.47 -12.78
CA ILE A 210 33.05 -41.25 -13.04
C ILE A 210 34.40 -41.42 -12.33
N LYS A 211 35.46 -41.67 -13.12
CA LYS A 211 36.83 -41.52 -12.65
C LYS A 211 37.22 -40.04 -12.71
N GLU A 212 37.62 -39.51 -11.57
CA GLU A 212 38.33 -38.23 -11.42
C GLU A 212 39.59 -38.22 -12.27
N GLU A 213 39.71 -37.23 -13.16
CA GLU A 213 40.98 -36.82 -13.74
C GLU A 213 41.31 -35.44 -13.16
N VAL A 214 42.13 -35.47 -12.13
CA VAL A 214 42.75 -34.30 -11.49
C VAL A 214 43.82 -33.79 -12.46
N ILE A 215 43.59 -32.62 -13.05
CA ILE A 215 44.61 -31.90 -13.82
C ILE A 215 45.25 -30.90 -12.86
N GLU A 216 46.42 -31.25 -12.32
CA GLU A 216 47.32 -30.30 -11.68
C GLU A 216 48.02 -29.50 -12.79
N GLU A 217 47.53 -28.29 -13.08
CA GLU A 217 48.28 -27.32 -13.87
C GLU A 217 49.30 -26.61 -12.97
N GLU A 218 50.56 -27.07 -13.02
CA GLU A 218 51.72 -26.33 -12.53
C GLU A 218 51.88 -25.03 -13.34
N HIS A 219 51.41 -23.90 -12.78
CA HIS A 219 51.68 -22.57 -13.33
C HIS A 219 53.02 -22.03 -12.78
N GLU A 220 54.07 -22.17 -13.59
CA GLU A 220 55.35 -21.46 -13.41
C GLU A 220 55.18 -19.95 -13.66
N PHE A 221 55.02 -19.16 -12.59
CA PHE A 221 55.14 -17.71 -12.66
C PHE A 221 56.61 -17.29 -12.60
N THR A 222 57.18 -16.94 -13.75
CA THR A 222 58.45 -16.21 -13.85
C THR A 222 58.24 -14.74 -13.49
N PHE A 223 58.55 -14.37 -12.24
CA PHE A 223 58.67 -12.96 -11.84
C PHE A 223 59.96 -12.36 -12.45
N LYS A 224 59.80 -11.36 -13.32
CA LYS A 224 60.89 -10.46 -13.72
C LYS A 224 60.96 -9.28 -12.75
N ASN A 225 62.07 -9.22 -12.02
CA ASN A 225 62.78 -8.06 -11.48
C ASN A 225 61.98 -6.79 -11.12
N GLY A 226 61.81 -6.58 -9.81
CA GLY A 226 62.65 -5.63 -9.08
C GLY A 226 62.33 -4.13 -9.18
N GLU A 227 61.42 -3.67 -8.31
CA GLU A 227 61.49 -2.33 -7.71
C GLU A 227 60.72 -2.35 -6.38
N TYR A 228 61.45 -2.50 -5.26
CA TYR A 228 60.85 -2.39 -3.93
C TYR A 228 60.73 -0.91 -3.58
N VAL A 229 59.51 -0.41 -3.53
CA VAL A 229 59.18 0.87 -2.88
C VAL A 229 59.07 0.60 -1.38
N GLU A 230 60.01 1.17 -0.63
CA GLU A 230 60.06 1.18 0.83
C GLU A 230 58.86 1.99 1.36
N VAL A 231 57.75 1.32 1.71
CA VAL A 231 56.63 1.96 2.41
C VAL A 231 56.97 1.99 3.89
N LYS A 232 57.36 3.17 4.38
CA LYS A 232 57.48 3.45 5.82
C LYS A 232 56.11 3.32 6.47
N GLN A 233 56.00 2.43 7.44
CA GLN A 233 54.85 2.27 8.31
C GLN A 233 54.91 3.38 9.37
N GLU A 234 54.02 4.36 9.26
CA GLU A 234 53.83 5.41 10.26
C GLU A 234 52.80 4.90 11.28
N GLU A 235 53.26 4.61 12.50
CA GLU A 235 52.41 4.29 13.64
C GLU A 235 51.54 5.49 13.99
N ILE A 236 50.23 5.38 13.78
CA ILE A 236 49.25 6.34 14.28
C ILE A 236 48.72 5.78 15.61
N GLU A 237 49.10 6.42 16.71
CA GLU A 237 48.53 6.20 18.04
C GLU A 237 47.04 6.57 18.04
N GLU A 238 46.16 5.58 18.12
CA GLU A 238 44.74 5.80 18.41
C GLU A 238 44.56 6.15 19.89
N LYS A 239 44.06 7.36 20.13
CA LYS A 239 43.64 7.86 21.43
C LYS A 239 42.12 7.68 21.55
N PRO A 240 41.57 6.94 22.54
CA PRO A 240 40.13 6.82 22.68
C PRO A 240 39.58 8.04 23.42
N GLU A 241 38.76 8.85 22.74
CA GLU A 241 37.97 9.90 23.38
C GLU A 241 36.72 9.31 24.04
N PHE A 242 36.49 9.78 25.25
CA PHE A 242 35.52 9.31 26.23
C PHE A 242 34.06 9.52 25.80
N LEU A 243 33.26 8.51 26.16
CA LEU A 243 31.80 8.52 26.20
C LEU A 243 31.27 9.62 27.13
N LEU A 244 30.41 10.50 26.60
CA LEU A 244 29.50 11.33 27.39
C LEU A 244 28.09 10.73 27.26
N GLU A 245 27.73 9.92 28.25
CA GLU A 245 26.34 9.57 28.53
C GLU A 245 25.66 10.78 29.16
N GLN A 246 24.75 11.43 28.43
CA GLN A 246 23.77 12.34 29.02
C GLN A 246 22.45 11.61 29.21
N GLU A 247 22.13 11.34 30.48
CA GLU A 247 20.82 10.94 30.97
C GLU A 247 19.75 11.97 30.55
N ILE A 248 18.82 11.55 29.69
CA ILE A 248 17.59 12.31 29.43
C ILE A 248 16.53 11.78 30.38
N LYS A 249 16.28 12.52 31.48
CA LYS A 249 15.08 12.37 32.30
C LYS A 249 13.84 12.65 31.45
N MET A 250 13.01 11.64 31.20
CA MET A 250 11.67 11.83 30.65
C MET A 250 10.69 12.05 31.80
N GLU A 251 10.07 13.23 31.86
CA GLU A 251 8.82 13.41 32.58
C GLU A 251 7.65 12.83 31.76
N PRO A 252 6.66 12.18 32.41
CA PRO A 252 5.50 11.63 31.74
C PRO A 252 4.55 12.77 31.30
N ILE A 253 4.40 12.93 29.99
CA ILE A 253 3.39 13.84 29.41
C ILE A 253 2.05 13.12 29.41
N ASP A 254 1.13 13.62 30.24
CA ASP A 254 -0.26 13.18 30.31
C ASP A 254 -1.03 13.65 29.07
N PHE A 255 -1.49 12.70 28.25
CA PHE A 255 -2.24 12.94 27.03
C PHE A 255 -3.71 12.53 27.22
N SER A 256 -4.52 13.43 27.75
CA SER A 256 -5.98 13.33 27.65
C SER A 256 -6.60 14.67 27.28
N GLU A 257 -6.68 14.96 25.98
CA GLU A 257 -7.64 15.93 25.46
C GLU A 257 -8.18 15.45 24.11
N TRP A 258 -9.45 15.06 24.10
CA TRP A 258 -10.18 14.52 22.96
C TRP A 258 -10.22 15.53 21.81
N ASN A 259 -9.76 15.13 20.62
CA ASN A 259 -10.11 15.82 19.38
C ASN A 259 -11.23 15.04 18.70
N GLU A 260 -12.37 15.70 18.50
CA GLU A 260 -13.43 15.22 17.62
C GLU A 260 -12.88 14.95 16.20
N PRO A 261 -13.34 13.88 15.52
CA PRO A 261 -12.88 13.56 14.18
C PRO A 261 -13.33 14.63 13.17
N ASP A 262 -12.36 15.18 12.44
CA ASP A 262 -12.55 16.06 11.28
C ASP A 262 -13.34 15.27 10.21
N GLU A 263 -14.64 15.57 10.08
CA GLU A 263 -15.55 15.01 9.07
C GLU A 263 -15.02 15.31 7.67
N PHE A 264 -14.32 14.31 7.11
CA PHE A 264 -13.81 14.34 5.76
C PHE A 264 -14.94 14.00 4.77
N LEU A 265 -15.25 14.99 3.93
CA LEU A 265 -16.08 14.96 2.71
C LEU A 265 -17.59 14.76 2.92
N ASP A 266 -18.28 15.87 3.20
CA ASP A 266 -19.70 16.02 2.87
C ASP A 266 -19.86 16.11 1.35
N ASP A 267 -20.16 14.98 0.74
CA ASP A 267 -20.59 14.92 -0.65
C ASP A 267 -22.04 15.43 -0.76
N PHE A 268 -22.22 16.66 -1.24
CA PHE A 268 -23.55 17.19 -1.62
C PHE A 268 -24.00 16.61 -2.98
N GLU A 269 -25.21 16.03 -3.01
CA GLU A 269 -25.96 15.78 -4.25
C GLU A 269 -26.34 17.12 -4.89
N LEU A 270 -25.87 17.36 -6.12
CA LEU A 270 -26.39 18.42 -6.97
C LEU A 270 -27.56 17.83 -7.77
N GLU A 271 -28.76 18.31 -7.52
CA GLU A 271 -29.92 17.99 -8.35
C GLU A 271 -29.73 18.62 -9.74
N ALA A 272 -29.65 17.79 -10.77
CA ALA A 272 -29.60 18.25 -12.15
C ALA A 272 -31.04 18.48 -12.62
N GLU A 273 -31.38 19.75 -12.89
CA GLU A 273 -32.56 20.09 -13.67
C GLU A 273 -32.46 19.43 -15.06
N LYS A 274 -33.53 18.72 -15.43
CA LYS A 274 -33.63 17.98 -16.68
C LYS A 274 -34.08 18.93 -17.78
N ASP A 275 -33.16 19.43 -18.58
CA ASP A 275 -33.48 19.93 -19.92
C ASP A 275 -32.85 19.05 -21.00
N GLY A 276 -33.70 18.62 -21.93
CA GLY A 276 -33.37 17.63 -22.95
C GLY A 276 -32.72 18.27 -24.17
N SER A 277 -31.41 18.12 -24.34
CA SER A 277 -30.78 18.29 -25.65
C SER A 277 -29.50 17.46 -25.85
N LYS A 278 -29.42 16.91 -27.07
CA LYS A 278 -28.30 16.38 -27.86
C LYS A 278 -26.96 16.15 -27.15
N ILE A 279 -26.52 14.89 -27.15
CA ILE A 279 -25.29 14.39 -26.51
C ILE A 279 -24.06 14.94 -27.24
N GLU A 280 -23.52 16.04 -26.72
CA GLU A 280 -22.15 16.49 -26.94
C GLU A 280 -21.21 15.66 -26.04
N THR A 281 -19.99 15.39 -26.49
CA THR A 281 -19.04 14.52 -25.80
C THR A 281 -18.59 15.18 -24.48
N VAL A 282 -19.27 14.85 -23.38
CA VAL A 282 -19.00 15.40 -22.05
C VAL A 282 -17.63 14.90 -21.59
N SER A 283 -16.60 15.71 -21.82
CA SER A 283 -15.32 15.56 -21.15
C SER A 283 -15.57 15.46 -19.65
N THR A 284 -14.88 14.57 -18.94
CA THR A 284 -14.98 14.44 -17.49
C THR A 284 -14.35 15.69 -16.88
N GLU A 285 -15.10 16.77 -16.89
CA GLU A 285 -14.70 18.05 -16.34
C GLU A 285 -14.66 17.84 -14.83
N VAL A 286 -13.49 17.43 -14.35
CA VAL A 286 -13.15 17.40 -12.93
C VAL A 286 -13.58 18.76 -12.42
N THR A 287 -14.64 18.81 -11.62
CA THR A 287 -15.28 20.05 -11.20
C THR A 287 -14.23 20.93 -10.56
N LYS A 288 -13.72 21.89 -11.35
CA LYS A 288 -12.67 22.79 -10.89
C LYS A 288 -13.36 23.76 -9.95
N PHE A 289 -13.19 23.54 -8.66
CA PHE A 289 -13.64 24.48 -7.67
C PHE A 289 -12.92 25.83 -7.88
N LYS A 290 -13.66 26.93 -7.74
CA LYS A 290 -13.13 28.30 -7.83
C LYS A 290 -13.00 28.87 -6.42
N CYS A 291 -11.96 29.67 -6.20
CA CYS A 291 -11.87 30.46 -4.97
C CYS A 291 -12.84 31.63 -5.06
N GLU A 292 -13.69 31.86 -4.06
CA GLU A 292 -14.66 32.95 -4.08
C GLU A 292 -14.03 34.35 -4.04
N ILE A 293 -12.79 34.46 -3.58
CA ILE A 293 -12.10 35.74 -3.43
C ILE A 293 -11.37 36.13 -4.73
N CYS A 294 -10.51 35.27 -5.28
CA CYS A 294 -9.78 35.58 -6.53
C CYS A 294 -10.42 35.01 -7.79
N GLN A 295 -11.52 34.26 -7.67
CA GLN A 295 -12.26 33.62 -8.76
C GLN A 295 -11.43 32.65 -9.64
N LYS A 296 -10.20 32.32 -9.21
CA LYS A 296 -9.32 31.37 -9.91
C LYS A 296 -9.78 29.94 -9.66
N ALA A 297 -9.85 29.16 -10.74
CA ALA A 297 -10.08 27.72 -10.71
C ALA A 297 -8.80 27.00 -10.29
N MET A 298 -8.87 26.10 -9.31
CA MET A 298 -7.68 25.44 -8.77
C MET A 298 -7.99 24.06 -8.19
N SER A 299 -6.92 23.29 -7.94
CA SER A 299 -7.04 21.94 -7.40
C SER A 299 -7.64 21.97 -5.99
N GLY A 300 -8.49 21.00 -5.67
CA GLY A 300 -9.20 20.96 -4.38
C GLY A 300 -8.29 20.98 -3.15
N HIS A 301 -7.05 20.49 -3.25
CA HIS A 301 -6.09 20.54 -2.15
C HIS A 301 -5.54 21.94 -1.84
N LEU A 302 -5.67 22.88 -2.77
CA LEU A 302 -5.31 24.29 -2.60
C LEU A 302 -6.49 25.16 -2.14
N LEU A 303 -7.68 24.57 -2.00
CA LEU A 303 -8.88 25.23 -1.52
C LEU A 303 -9.24 24.72 -0.12
N LYS A 304 -10.02 25.52 0.59
CA LYS A 304 -10.63 25.18 1.87
C LYS A 304 -12.10 25.57 1.80
N LEU A 305 -12.95 24.62 2.15
CA LEU A 305 -14.37 24.88 2.35
C LEU A 305 -14.57 25.62 3.68
N ILE A 306 -15.29 26.74 3.63
CA ILE A 306 -15.67 27.54 4.78
C ILE A 306 -17.17 27.31 5.04
N LYS A 307 -17.46 26.49 6.06
CA LYS A 307 -18.85 26.15 6.44
C LYS A 307 -19.45 27.13 7.46
N SER A 308 -18.63 27.68 8.34
CA SER A 308 -19.08 28.55 9.44
C SER A 308 -19.41 29.94 8.92
N GLU A 309 -20.60 30.44 9.24
CA GLU A 309 -21.05 31.78 8.84
C GLU A 309 -20.16 32.88 9.44
N ASP A 310 -19.73 32.73 10.69
CA ASP A 310 -18.77 33.64 11.33
C ASP A 310 -17.46 33.76 10.52
N HIS A 311 -16.94 32.64 10.00
CA HIS A 311 -15.76 32.67 9.15
C HIS A 311 -16.02 33.31 7.79
N LYS A 312 -17.23 33.14 7.23
CA LYS A 312 -17.63 33.85 6.01
C LYS A 312 -17.68 35.35 6.24
N THR A 313 -18.23 35.81 7.37
CA THR A 313 -18.23 37.23 7.77
C THR A 313 -16.82 37.78 7.87
N VAL A 314 -15.89 37.04 8.50
CA VAL A 314 -14.47 37.45 8.55
C VAL A 314 -13.89 37.66 7.16
N LEU A 315 -14.16 36.74 6.23
CA LEU A 315 -13.66 36.82 4.85
C LEU A 315 -14.30 37.96 4.06
N ALA A 316 -15.61 38.18 4.22
CA ALA A 316 -16.34 39.24 3.56
C ALA A 316 -15.83 40.62 3.99
N GLU A 317 -15.60 40.82 5.29
CA GLU A 317 -15.07 42.08 5.83
C GLU A 317 -13.61 42.31 5.38
N MET A 318 -12.73 41.31 5.49
CA MET A 318 -11.31 41.44 5.14
C MET A 318 -11.09 41.78 3.66
N PHE A 319 -11.89 41.20 2.77
CA PHE A 319 -11.74 41.35 1.32
C PHE A 319 -12.81 42.26 0.70
N LYS A 320 -13.65 42.91 1.52
CA LYS A 320 -14.76 43.77 1.09
C LYS A 320 -15.64 43.12 0.01
N ILE A 321 -16.02 41.86 0.23
CA ILE A 321 -16.82 41.10 -0.72
C ILE A 321 -18.29 41.45 -0.50
N GLU A 322 -18.85 42.28 -1.39
CA GLU A 322 -20.28 42.68 -1.36
C GLU A 322 -21.26 41.58 -1.80
N ARG A 323 -20.76 40.43 -2.28
CA ARG A 323 -21.62 39.31 -2.70
C ARG A 323 -22.32 38.67 -1.51
N SER A 324 -23.58 38.28 -1.70
CA SER A 324 -24.36 37.58 -0.67
C SER A 324 -23.64 36.29 -0.26
N LEU A 325 -23.37 36.16 1.04
CA LEU A 325 -22.80 34.95 1.66
C LEU A 325 -23.79 33.77 1.66
N GLU A 326 -24.95 33.98 1.04
CA GLU A 326 -26.07 33.04 0.87
C GLU A 326 -25.70 31.81 0.05
N THR A 327 -24.60 31.84 -0.71
CA THR A 327 -24.11 30.62 -1.36
C THR A 327 -23.77 29.56 -0.30
N LYS A 328 -24.43 28.40 -0.41
CA LYS A 328 -24.29 27.26 0.52
C LYS A 328 -22.85 26.73 0.62
N ILE A 329 -21.99 27.02 -0.36
CA ILE A 329 -20.64 26.46 -0.47
C ILE A 329 -19.65 27.59 -0.76
N PHE A 330 -18.78 27.89 0.20
CA PHE A 330 -17.80 28.98 0.10
C PHE A 330 -16.37 28.42 0.11
N TYR A 331 -15.74 28.31 -1.07
CA TYR A 331 -14.36 27.83 -1.19
C TYR A 331 -13.37 28.99 -1.24
N VAL A 332 -12.34 28.94 -0.40
CA VAL A 332 -11.26 29.94 -0.39
C VAL A 332 -9.90 29.27 -0.56
N CYS A 333 -9.03 29.86 -1.38
CA CYS A 333 -7.69 29.32 -1.55
C CYS A 333 -6.83 29.54 -0.31
N VAL A 334 -5.92 28.59 -0.07
CA VAL A 334 -5.03 28.61 1.09
C VAL A 334 -4.19 29.88 1.16
N SER A 335 -3.86 30.49 0.02
CA SER A 335 -3.09 31.74 -0.01
C SER A 335 -3.84 32.89 0.64
N HIS A 336 -5.14 33.09 0.38
CA HIS A 336 -5.89 34.18 1.05
C HIS A 336 -6.05 33.95 2.55
N ILE A 337 -6.27 32.70 2.96
CA ILE A 337 -6.33 32.37 4.39
C ILE A 337 -4.97 32.67 5.05
N GLN A 338 -3.87 32.34 4.37
CA GLN A 338 -2.52 32.65 4.83
C GLN A 338 -2.28 34.16 4.90
N THR A 339 -2.72 34.94 3.90
CA THR A 339 -2.64 36.42 3.91
C THR A 339 -3.34 37.01 5.13
N ILE A 340 -4.58 36.58 5.43
CA ILE A 340 -5.30 37.05 6.63
C ILE A 340 -4.49 36.73 7.90
N ILE A 341 -3.94 35.52 8.00
CA ILE A 341 -3.14 35.11 9.16
C ILE A 341 -1.90 35.98 9.30
N ASP A 342 -1.16 36.21 8.21
CA ASP A 342 0.11 36.94 8.22
C ASP A 342 -0.09 38.43 8.54
N GLU A 343 -1.14 39.05 8.00
CA GLU A 343 -1.45 40.47 8.22
C GLU A 343 -1.92 40.76 9.65
N ASN A 344 -2.51 39.77 10.32
CA ASN A 344 -3.14 39.94 11.63
C ASN A 344 -2.42 39.20 12.77
N ASP A 345 -1.35 38.46 12.47
CA ASP A 345 -0.57 37.78 13.50
C ASP A 345 0.02 38.79 14.49
N GLY A 346 -0.07 38.49 15.79
CA GLY A 346 0.41 39.37 16.86
C GLY A 346 -0.39 40.64 17.12
N LYS A 347 -1.28 41.09 16.21
CA LYS A 347 -2.09 42.31 16.38
C LYS A 347 -3.27 42.14 17.34
N LEU A 348 -3.83 40.93 17.45
CA LEU A 348 -5.08 40.65 18.18
C LEU A 348 -4.87 40.12 19.61
N LYS A 349 -4.03 40.77 20.42
CA LYS A 349 -3.77 40.34 21.81
C LYS A 349 -5.01 40.42 22.70
N SER A 350 -5.78 41.50 22.56
CA SER A 350 -6.99 41.78 23.34
C SER A 350 -8.12 42.26 22.41
N PRO A 351 -8.95 41.35 21.87
CA PRO A 351 -10.02 41.73 20.94
C PRO A 351 -11.10 42.54 21.67
N SER A 352 -11.26 43.78 21.25
CA SER A 352 -12.18 44.78 21.76
C SER A 352 -13.56 44.73 21.09
N THR A 353 -13.61 44.25 19.85
CA THR A 353 -14.86 44.15 19.07
C THR A 353 -15.26 42.69 18.82
N ARG A 354 -16.55 42.46 18.55
CA ARG A 354 -17.05 41.15 18.12
C ARG A 354 -16.30 40.66 16.88
N TYR A 355 -16.02 41.54 15.93
CA TYR A 355 -15.29 41.20 14.72
C TYR A 355 -13.87 40.71 15.03
N GLU A 356 -13.14 41.40 15.90
CA GLU A 356 -11.78 40.99 16.32
C GLU A 356 -11.78 39.62 17.01
N GLN A 357 -12.83 39.28 17.77
CA GLN A 357 -13.01 37.95 18.36
C GLN A 357 -13.20 36.87 17.29
N LEU A 358 -14.03 37.14 16.26
CA LEU A 358 -14.23 36.24 15.13
C LEU A 358 -12.94 36.05 14.34
N LEU A 359 -12.22 37.13 14.04
CA LEU A 359 -10.96 37.11 13.33
C LEU A 359 -9.88 36.34 14.11
N ARG A 360 -9.78 36.52 15.42
CA ARG A 360 -8.88 35.74 16.28
C ARG A 360 -9.21 34.25 16.24
N THR A 361 -10.49 33.89 16.30
CA THR A 361 -10.96 32.50 16.22
C THR A 361 -10.65 31.88 14.85
N PHE A 362 -10.92 32.63 13.78
CA PHE A 362 -10.57 32.25 12.40
C PHE A 362 -9.07 31.97 12.26
N ILE A 363 -8.23 32.90 12.71
CA ILE A 363 -6.77 32.77 12.65
C ILE A 363 -6.29 31.57 13.45
N SER A 364 -6.76 31.40 14.69
CA SER A 364 -6.36 30.27 15.55
C SER A 364 -6.68 28.92 14.89
N LYS A 365 -7.91 28.76 14.38
CA LYS A 365 -8.36 27.52 13.73
C LYS A 365 -7.57 27.23 12.45
N HIS A 366 -7.43 28.22 11.58
CA HIS A 366 -6.79 28.02 10.29
C HIS A 366 -5.26 27.98 10.38
N ARG A 367 -4.64 28.62 11.38
CA ARG A 367 -3.21 28.52 11.66
C ARG A 367 -2.80 27.09 12.00
N LYS A 368 -3.54 26.41 12.88
CA LYS A 368 -3.26 25.00 13.20
C LYS A 368 -3.32 24.13 11.94
N GLN A 369 -4.34 24.33 11.11
CA GLN A 369 -4.49 23.56 9.86
C GLN A 369 -3.39 23.86 8.84
N ILE A 370 -3.01 25.12 8.67
CA ILE A 370 -1.94 25.51 7.75
C ILE A 370 -0.58 25.03 8.27
N LYS A 371 -0.33 25.14 9.58
CA LYS A 371 0.88 24.60 10.21
C LYS A 371 0.98 23.09 10.00
N GLN A 372 -0.11 22.35 10.26
CA GLN A 372 -0.17 20.92 9.94
C GLN A 372 0.06 20.64 8.44
N ARG A 373 -0.41 21.50 7.53
CA ARG A 373 -0.12 21.38 6.09
C ARG A 373 1.33 21.69 5.75
N LYS A 374 1.96 22.67 6.40
CA LYS A 374 3.38 22.99 6.27
C LYS A 374 4.21 21.81 6.81
N ASP A 375 3.88 21.30 7.98
CA ASP A 375 4.56 20.15 8.58
C ASP A 375 4.37 18.87 7.76
N ARG A 376 3.17 18.64 7.18
CA ARG A 376 2.93 17.56 6.21
C ARG A 376 3.65 17.78 4.87
N LYS A 377 3.83 19.03 4.41
CA LYS A 377 4.65 19.36 3.22
C LYS A 377 6.14 19.20 3.50
N VAL A 378 6.57 19.42 4.74
CA VAL A 378 7.93 19.20 5.24
C VAL A 378 8.08 17.80 5.88
N TRP A 379 7.20 16.85 5.54
CA TRP A 379 7.63 15.45 5.48
C TRP A 379 8.59 15.31 4.28
N ARG A 380 9.75 15.96 4.44
CA ARG A 380 11.01 15.66 3.77
C ARG A 380 11.25 14.19 4.04
N ARG A 381 10.72 13.36 3.16
CA ARG A 381 11.04 11.95 3.18
C ARG A 381 12.54 11.88 2.89
N LYS A 382 13.25 11.09 3.67
CA LYS A 382 14.64 10.81 3.38
C LYS A 382 14.68 9.80 2.25
N CYS A 383 15.53 10.02 1.27
CA CYS A 383 15.84 8.96 0.30
C CYS A 383 16.42 7.78 1.08
N GLN A 384 15.94 6.57 0.84
CA GLN A 384 16.40 5.37 1.52
C GLN A 384 17.86 5.02 1.18
N ILE A 385 18.37 5.52 0.04
CA ILE A 385 19.71 5.24 -0.47
C ILE A 385 20.74 6.22 0.10
N CYS A 386 20.53 7.53 -0.06
CA CYS A 386 21.49 8.53 0.44
C CYS A 386 21.11 9.17 1.78
N HIS A 387 19.97 8.81 2.36
CA HIS A 387 19.41 9.39 3.60
C HIS A 387 19.19 10.91 3.59
N MET A 388 19.41 11.57 2.45
CA MET A 388 19.19 13.00 2.29
C MET A 388 17.69 13.30 2.20
N SER A 389 17.27 14.36 2.88
CA SER A 389 15.96 14.95 2.68
C SER A 389 15.89 15.64 1.31
N ARG A 390 14.88 15.31 0.52
CA ARG A 390 14.60 15.98 -0.76
C ARG A 390 13.16 16.48 -0.82
N ASP A 391 12.88 17.37 -1.78
CA ASP A 391 11.50 17.77 -2.04
C ASP A 391 10.66 16.54 -2.49
N ARG A 392 9.36 16.57 -2.25
CA ARG A 392 8.46 15.51 -2.69
C ARG A 392 8.45 15.37 -4.21
N SER A 393 8.73 16.44 -4.96
CA SER A 393 8.90 16.41 -6.42
C SER A 393 10.12 15.62 -6.87
N GLU A 394 11.14 15.50 -6.01
CA GLU A 394 12.41 14.79 -6.29
C GLU A 394 12.41 13.34 -5.78
N LEU A 395 11.36 12.92 -5.09
CA LEU A 395 11.25 11.62 -4.45
C LEU A 395 10.11 10.78 -5.02
N ARG A 396 10.37 9.50 -5.21
CA ARG A 396 9.34 8.51 -5.52
C ARG A 396 9.27 7.42 -4.49
N ARG A 397 8.04 7.07 -4.19
CA ARG A 397 7.74 5.83 -3.48
C ARG A 397 7.92 4.66 -4.44
N THR A 398 8.69 3.67 -4.03
CA THR A 398 8.84 2.40 -4.71
C THR A 398 8.19 1.32 -3.85
N SER A 399 7.03 0.81 -4.27
CA SER A 399 6.34 -0.28 -3.58
C SER A 399 6.73 -1.66 -4.15
N SER A 400 7.10 -1.73 -5.43
CA SER A 400 7.52 -2.97 -6.07
C SER A 400 8.83 -3.47 -5.48
N LYS A 401 8.83 -4.71 -4.95
CA LYS A 401 10.04 -5.39 -4.48
C LYS A 401 11.08 -5.48 -5.60
N TYR A 402 10.64 -5.74 -6.82
CA TYR A 402 11.52 -5.93 -7.97
C TYR A 402 12.18 -4.63 -8.42
N THR A 403 11.43 -3.53 -8.45
CA THR A 403 12.01 -2.21 -8.73
C THR A 403 13.00 -1.78 -7.65
N ARG A 404 12.74 -2.10 -6.37
CA ARG A 404 13.69 -1.87 -5.28
C ARG A 404 14.97 -2.70 -5.44
N MET A 405 14.86 -3.96 -5.87
CA MET A 405 16.00 -4.81 -6.21
C MET A 405 16.88 -4.16 -7.27
N VAL A 406 16.30 -3.70 -8.39
CA VAL A 406 17.05 -3.05 -9.48
C VAL A 406 17.82 -1.82 -8.99
N ILE A 407 17.17 -0.94 -8.21
CA ILE A 407 17.83 0.25 -7.65
C ILE A 407 19.03 -0.15 -6.78
N ILE A 408 18.83 -1.14 -5.90
CA ILE A 408 19.87 -1.57 -4.98
C ILE A 408 21.03 -2.28 -5.68
N ILE A 409 20.75 -3.05 -6.75
CA ILE A 409 21.79 -3.65 -7.59
C ILE A 409 22.64 -2.58 -8.26
N GLY A 410 22.03 -1.54 -8.82
CA GLY A 410 22.78 -0.40 -9.35
C GLY A 410 23.66 0.27 -8.28
N CYS A 411 23.17 0.37 -7.04
CA CYS A 411 23.94 0.91 -5.91
C CYS A 411 25.14 0.03 -5.50
N ILE A 412 25.00 -1.31 -5.58
CA ILE A 412 26.09 -2.28 -5.37
C ILE A 412 27.12 -2.18 -6.49
N LEU A 413 26.68 -2.14 -7.75
CA LEU A 413 27.58 -2.01 -8.91
C LEU A 413 28.39 -0.71 -8.88
N ARG A 414 27.85 0.33 -8.24
CA ARG A 414 28.56 1.59 -8.00
C ARG A 414 29.54 1.52 -6.81
N GLY A 415 29.51 0.43 -6.03
CA GLY A 415 30.31 0.28 -4.81
C GLY A 415 29.81 1.13 -3.63
N THR A 416 28.58 1.65 -3.69
CA THR A 416 28.03 2.49 -2.60
C THR A 416 27.29 1.71 -1.53
N HIS A 417 26.92 0.46 -1.82
CA HIS A 417 26.20 -0.41 -0.90
C HIS A 417 26.81 -1.80 -0.93
N SER A 418 26.88 -2.44 0.25
CA SER A 418 27.17 -3.87 0.40
C SER A 418 25.93 -4.73 0.13
N VAL A 419 26.14 -6.04 -0.04
CA VAL A 419 25.06 -7.03 -0.19
C VAL A 419 24.19 -7.09 1.08
N GLU A 420 24.78 -6.83 2.23
CA GLU A 420 24.16 -6.88 3.56
C GLU A 420 23.24 -5.67 3.74
N GLN A 421 23.72 -4.47 3.40
CA GLN A 421 22.89 -3.26 3.35
C GLN A 421 21.75 -3.41 2.34
N ALA A 422 22.01 -4.06 1.21
CA ALA A 422 21.02 -4.34 0.19
C ALA A 422 19.87 -5.23 0.72
N LYS A 423 20.18 -6.31 1.45
CA LYS A 423 19.17 -7.17 2.10
C LYS A 423 18.26 -6.37 3.02
N THR A 424 18.83 -5.51 3.88
CA THR A 424 18.05 -4.65 4.79
C THR A 424 17.17 -3.67 4.02
N CYS A 425 17.67 -3.08 2.92
CA CYS A 425 16.87 -2.18 2.10
C CYS A 425 15.67 -2.86 1.43
N ILE A 426 15.81 -4.13 1.05
CA ILE A 426 14.76 -4.90 0.38
C ILE A 426 13.73 -5.45 1.38
N ALA A 427 14.12 -5.71 2.62
CA ALA A 427 13.19 -6.13 3.67
C ALA A 427 12.07 -5.12 3.95
N ILE A 428 12.34 -3.83 3.74
CA ILE A 428 11.36 -2.75 3.93
C ILE A 428 10.30 -2.78 2.81
N SER A 429 9.03 -3.00 3.13
CA SER A 429 7.96 -3.20 2.13
C SER A 429 7.74 -2.01 1.19
N GLU A 430 7.92 -0.79 1.66
CA GLU A 430 7.83 0.44 0.88
C GLU A 430 9.05 1.35 1.11
N GLY A 431 9.77 1.65 0.04
CA GLY A 431 10.92 2.56 0.04
C GLY A 431 10.60 3.90 -0.59
N VAL A 432 11.34 4.94 -0.24
CA VAL A 432 11.32 6.23 -0.96
C VAL A 432 12.71 6.49 -1.50
N THR A 433 12.84 6.69 -2.81
CA THR A 433 14.10 6.87 -3.51
C THR A 433 14.08 8.18 -4.30
N CYS A 434 15.20 8.90 -4.38
CA CYS A 434 15.27 10.09 -5.23
C CYS A 434 15.45 9.69 -6.69
N TYR A 435 15.06 10.56 -7.61
CA TYR A 435 15.20 10.29 -9.05
C TYR A 435 16.65 10.10 -9.46
N SER A 436 17.59 10.85 -8.88
CA SER A 436 19.01 10.68 -9.21
C SER A 436 19.49 9.25 -8.95
N HIS A 437 19.18 8.66 -7.79
CA HIS A 437 19.55 7.26 -7.51
C HIS A 437 18.87 6.26 -8.43
N ARG A 438 17.62 6.53 -8.86
CA ARG A 438 16.94 5.66 -9.83
C ARG A 438 17.64 5.69 -11.18
N GLN A 439 17.98 6.88 -11.66
CA GLN A 439 18.69 7.11 -12.92
C GLN A 439 20.10 6.50 -12.87
N GLU A 440 20.90 6.87 -11.87
CA GLU A 440 22.26 6.38 -11.65
C GLU A 440 22.31 4.85 -11.55
N SER A 441 21.29 4.23 -10.94
CA SER A 441 21.23 2.77 -10.83
C SER A 441 21.00 2.11 -12.20
N ILE A 442 20.09 2.65 -13.01
CA ILE A 442 19.84 2.14 -14.35
C ILE A 442 21.06 2.36 -15.25
N ASP A 443 21.66 3.54 -15.19
CA ASP A 443 22.85 3.86 -15.98
C ASP A 443 24.01 2.93 -15.64
N LYS A 444 24.23 2.64 -14.34
CA LYS A 444 25.28 1.73 -13.91
C LYS A 444 25.02 0.29 -14.33
N ILE A 445 23.75 -0.16 -14.34
CA ILE A 445 23.39 -1.47 -14.86
C ILE A 445 23.64 -1.55 -16.37
N PHE A 446 23.29 -0.50 -17.11
CA PHE A 446 23.48 -0.47 -18.56
C PHE A 446 24.97 -0.47 -18.92
N GLU A 447 25.77 0.32 -18.20
CA GLU A 447 27.23 0.33 -18.31
C GLU A 447 27.81 -1.06 -18.03
N TYR A 448 27.39 -1.71 -16.93
CA TYR A 448 27.86 -3.04 -16.56
C TYR A 448 27.53 -4.11 -17.62
N LEU A 449 26.36 -4.02 -18.24
CA LEU A 449 25.93 -4.94 -19.29
C LEU A 449 26.48 -4.56 -20.69
N GLY A 450 27.14 -3.41 -20.83
CA GLY A 450 27.64 -2.92 -22.12
C GLY A 450 26.53 -2.53 -23.10
N ILE A 451 25.36 -2.13 -22.61
CA ILE A 451 24.19 -1.75 -23.44
C ILE A 451 23.92 -0.25 -23.37
N LYS A 452 23.34 0.31 -24.43
CA LYS A 452 23.03 1.76 -24.50
C LYS A 452 21.57 2.08 -24.20
N ASN A 453 20.67 1.11 -24.37
CA ASN A 453 19.24 1.30 -24.17
C ASN A 453 18.53 0.02 -23.72
N ILE A 454 17.31 0.17 -23.24
CA ILE A 454 16.51 -0.92 -22.67
C ILE A 454 16.13 -2.02 -23.70
N LEU A 455 16.11 -1.70 -25.00
CA LEU A 455 15.78 -2.66 -26.06
C LEU A 455 16.94 -3.63 -26.31
N GLU A 456 18.16 -3.24 -25.96
CA GLU A 456 19.37 -4.05 -26.12
C GLU A 456 19.54 -5.12 -25.03
N PHE A 457 18.66 -5.19 -24.03
CA PHE A 457 18.70 -6.27 -23.02
C PHE A 457 18.68 -7.67 -23.64
N SER A 458 17.93 -7.87 -24.73
CA SER A 458 17.90 -9.17 -25.43
C SER A 458 19.18 -9.47 -26.23
N LYS A 459 20.07 -8.48 -26.39
CA LYS A 459 21.37 -8.61 -27.07
C LYS A 459 22.53 -8.68 -26.08
N CYS A 460 22.26 -8.56 -24.78
CA CYS A 460 23.29 -8.68 -23.76
C CYS A 460 23.92 -10.07 -23.83
N SER A 461 25.25 -10.16 -23.65
CA SER A 461 25.91 -11.46 -23.55
C SER A 461 25.36 -12.24 -22.36
N THR A 462 25.12 -13.54 -22.54
CA THR A 462 24.65 -14.43 -21.47
C THR A 462 25.58 -14.37 -20.26
N HIS A 463 26.89 -14.35 -20.50
CA HIS A 463 27.90 -14.25 -19.44
C HIS A 463 27.79 -12.95 -18.60
N ALA A 464 27.59 -11.78 -19.25
CA ALA A 464 27.42 -10.53 -18.51
C ALA A 464 26.13 -10.54 -17.66
N MET A 465 25.05 -11.09 -18.21
CA MET A 465 23.79 -11.24 -17.49
C MET A 465 23.92 -12.22 -16.33
N ASP A 466 24.56 -13.38 -16.53
CA ASP A 466 24.80 -14.38 -15.50
C ASP A 466 25.61 -13.79 -14.33
N ASN A 467 26.65 -13.02 -14.63
CA ASN A 467 27.44 -12.34 -13.60
C ASN A 467 26.61 -11.32 -12.82
N LEU A 468 25.75 -10.56 -13.49
CA LEU A 468 24.83 -9.65 -12.81
C LEU A 468 23.84 -10.42 -11.93
N MET A 469 23.27 -11.51 -12.45
CA MET A 469 22.33 -12.35 -11.74
C MET A 469 22.96 -13.07 -10.54
N ASN A 470 24.27 -13.35 -10.57
CA ASN A 470 24.99 -13.85 -9.40
C ASN A 470 24.99 -12.83 -8.26
N VAL A 471 25.07 -11.52 -8.54
CA VAL A 471 24.91 -10.46 -7.52
C VAL A 471 23.48 -10.44 -7.00
N VAL A 472 22.48 -10.52 -7.89
CA VAL A 472 21.06 -10.55 -7.52
C VAL A 472 20.74 -11.73 -6.60
N LYS A 473 21.22 -12.93 -6.94
CA LYS A 473 21.00 -14.17 -6.18
C LYS A 473 21.64 -14.13 -4.79
N LYS A 474 22.72 -13.37 -4.58
CA LYS A 474 23.28 -13.13 -3.23
C LYS A 474 22.32 -12.38 -2.30
N ILE A 475 21.35 -11.65 -2.86
CA ILE A 475 20.33 -10.90 -2.11
C ILE A 475 19.03 -11.70 -2.01
N ASP A 476 18.55 -12.26 -3.12
CA ASP A 476 17.33 -13.08 -3.20
C ASP A 476 17.50 -14.21 -4.23
N LEU A 477 17.66 -15.44 -3.73
CA LEU A 477 17.87 -16.64 -4.55
C LEU A 477 16.69 -16.94 -5.49
N ASN A 478 15.48 -16.49 -5.15
CA ASN A 478 14.27 -16.77 -5.94
C ASN A 478 14.04 -15.76 -7.07
N PHE A 479 14.91 -14.75 -7.17
CA PHE A 479 14.77 -13.68 -8.13
C PHE A 479 15.26 -14.12 -9.51
N THR A 480 14.37 -14.11 -10.50
CA THR A 480 14.69 -14.60 -11.84
C THR A 480 15.18 -13.50 -12.77
N GLU A 481 15.92 -13.88 -13.82
CA GLU A 481 16.38 -12.96 -14.86
C GLU A 481 15.20 -12.23 -15.53
N TYR A 482 14.11 -12.94 -15.82
CA TYR A 482 12.91 -12.32 -16.40
C TYR A 482 12.29 -11.25 -15.49
N GLN A 483 12.25 -11.51 -14.18
CA GLN A 483 11.78 -10.52 -13.19
C GLN A 483 12.70 -9.30 -13.15
N PHE A 484 14.02 -9.52 -13.26
CA PHE A 484 15.01 -8.45 -13.32
C PHE A 484 14.81 -7.55 -14.53
N ILE A 485 14.78 -8.15 -15.73
CA ILE A 485 14.59 -7.42 -16.99
C ILE A 485 13.25 -6.67 -16.98
N GLY A 486 12.18 -7.31 -16.50
CA GLY A 486 10.87 -6.69 -16.36
C GLY A 486 10.89 -5.46 -15.44
N ALA A 487 11.54 -5.57 -14.29
CA ALA A 487 11.67 -4.48 -13.34
C ALA A 487 12.57 -3.34 -13.84
N CYS A 488 13.66 -3.65 -14.55
CA CYS A 488 14.50 -2.66 -15.23
C CYS A 488 13.70 -1.87 -16.26
N ARG A 489 12.89 -2.55 -17.07
CA ARG A 489 11.99 -1.90 -18.05
C ARG A 489 10.97 -0.99 -17.39
N GLU A 490 10.31 -1.48 -16.34
CA GLU A 490 9.34 -0.69 -15.58
C GLU A 490 9.99 0.56 -14.99
N LEU A 491 11.15 0.42 -14.33
CA LEU A 491 11.87 1.55 -13.75
C LEU A 491 12.33 2.57 -14.81
N PHE A 492 12.86 2.10 -15.94
CA PHE A 492 13.28 2.96 -17.04
C PHE A 492 12.11 3.78 -17.62
N LEU A 493 10.95 3.15 -17.82
CA LEU A 493 9.75 3.85 -18.27
C LEU A 493 9.23 4.84 -17.21
N GLU A 494 9.28 4.50 -15.92
CA GLU A 494 8.93 5.44 -14.85
C GLU A 494 9.80 6.70 -14.88
N ILE A 495 11.09 6.54 -15.15
CA ILE A 495 12.06 7.63 -15.27
C ILE A 495 11.76 8.52 -16.48
N GLN A 496 11.49 7.93 -17.65
CA GLN A 496 11.21 8.72 -18.88
C GLN A 496 9.92 9.52 -18.81
N ASN A 497 8.93 9.06 -18.03
CA ASN A 497 7.68 9.79 -17.83
C ASN A 497 7.82 11.04 -16.94
N PHE A 498 9.03 11.34 -16.46
CA PHE A 498 9.26 12.54 -15.68
C PHE A 498 9.53 13.74 -16.60
N PRO A 499 8.78 14.84 -16.47
CA PRO A 499 9.07 16.05 -17.23
C PRO A 499 10.48 16.51 -16.87
N THR A 500 11.36 16.58 -17.86
CA THR A 500 12.74 17.11 -17.74
C THR A 500 12.78 18.61 -17.44
N SER A 501 11.65 19.22 -17.06
CA SER A 501 11.49 20.66 -16.85
C SER A 501 11.89 21.12 -15.45
N LEU A 502 12.90 20.50 -14.83
CA LEU A 502 13.46 20.91 -13.54
C LEU A 502 14.80 21.63 -13.74
#